data_AF-A0A941GHX9-F1
#
_entry.id   AF-A0A941GHX9-F1
#
_cell.length_a   1.000
_cell.length_b   1.000
_cell.length_c   1.000
_cell.angle_alpha   90.00
_cell.angle_beta   90.00
_cell.angle_gamma   90.00
#
_symmetry.space_group_name_H-M   'P 1'
#
loop_
_entity.id
_entity.type
_entity.pdbx_description
1 polymer ?
#
loop_
_entity_poly.entity_id
_entity_poly.type
_entity_poly.pdbx_seq_one_letter_code
_entity_poly.pdbx_strand_id
1 'polypeptide(L)'
;VSEDAASWSRGVLVADAWRLDDFLAELGRYRPGLLRCDPAVADLRVSGVFPLRDTDRALHNLERGLPVTVVYRTRYWVTLRPAD
;
A
#
# COMPACT_ATOMS: atom_id res chain seq x y z
N VAL A 1 25.86 11.31 4.42
CA VAL A 1 25.29 10.06 3.88
C VAL A 1 24.01 9.82 4.65
N SER A 2 22.85 10.00 4.03
CA SER A 2 21.57 9.92 4.74
C SER A 2 21.33 8.48 5.21
N GLU A 3 20.98 8.33 6.48
CA GLU A 3 20.77 7.07 7.23
C GLU A 3 19.52 6.28 6.82
N ASP A 4 18.91 6.57 5.67
CA ASP A 4 17.67 5.93 5.20
C ASP A 4 17.85 4.48 4.75
N ALA A 5 19.10 4.02 4.63
CA ALA A 5 19.43 2.70 4.11
C ALA A 5 19.23 1.54 5.11
N ALA A 6 18.92 1.83 6.38
CA ALA A 6 18.84 0.82 7.45
C ALA A 6 17.42 0.41 7.86
N SER A 7 16.36 0.97 7.25
CA SER A 7 14.96 0.56 7.53
C SER A 7 14.65 -0.88 7.03
N TRP A 8 15.59 -1.51 6.33
CA TRP A 8 15.34 -2.59 5.37
C TRP A 8 15.35 -3.99 6.00
N SER A 9 15.54 -4.12 7.33
CA SER A 9 15.74 -5.43 7.97
C SER A 9 14.59 -5.95 8.84
N ARG A 10 13.48 -5.21 9.07
CA ARG A 10 12.54 -5.53 10.19
C ARG A 10 11.03 -5.46 9.91
N GLY A 11 10.59 -5.57 8.66
CA GLY A 11 9.16 -5.81 8.35
C GLY A 11 8.30 -4.55 8.17
N VAL A 12 8.90 -3.50 7.60
CA VAL A 12 8.19 -2.29 7.14
C VAL A 12 8.62 -1.92 5.72
N LEU A 13 7.73 -1.27 4.98
CA LEU A 13 7.94 -0.67 3.66
C LEU A 13 7.88 0.85 3.82
N VAL A 14 8.97 1.52 3.47
CA VAL A 14 9.05 2.98 3.48
C VAL A 14 8.74 3.46 2.06
N ALA A 15 7.66 4.22 1.93
CA ALA A 15 7.28 4.87 0.68
C ALA A 15 7.62 6.36 0.80
N ASP A 16 8.27 6.90 -0.23
CA ASP A 16 8.55 8.33 -0.36
C ASP A 16 8.08 8.81 -1.74
N ALA A 17 6.87 9.40 -1.78
CA ALA A 17 6.20 9.89 -2.98
C ALA A 17 6.01 8.83 -4.09
N TRP A 18 5.82 7.57 -3.71
CA TRP A 18 5.55 6.48 -4.66
C TRP A 18 4.18 6.64 -5.30
N ARG A 19 3.99 6.18 -6.53
CA ARG A 19 2.65 6.02 -7.10
C ARG A 19 1.93 4.88 -6.36
N LEU A 20 0.61 4.99 -6.24
CA LEU A 20 -0.18 4.01 -5.49
C LEU A 20 -0.10 2.62 -6.12
N ASP A 21 -0.11 2.52 -7.44
CA ASP A 21 0.04 1.25 -8.15
C ASP A 21 1.40 0.57 -7.87
N ASP A 22 2.49 1.34 -7.89
CA ASP A 22 3.83 0.86 -7.56
C ASP A 22 3.90 0.39 -6.09
N PHE A 23 3.32 1.16 -5.17
CA PHE A 23 3.21 0.79 -3.76
C PHE A 23 2.44 -0.51 -3.56
N LEU A 24 1.27 -0.66 -4.21
CA LEU A 24 0.45 -1.87 -4.07
C LEU A 24 1.10 -3.09 -4.74
N ALA A 25 1.83 -2.90 -5.83
CA ALA A 25 2.61 -3.95 -6.47
C ALA A 25 3.70 -4.48 -5.51
N GLU A 26 4.38 -3.58 -4.80
CA GLU A 26 5.39 -3.96 -3.80
C GLU A 26 4.75 -4.62 -2.57
N LEU A 27 3.72 -4.00 -1.97
CA LEU A 27 2.99 -4.57 -0.83
C LEU A 27 2.39 -5.95 -1.16
N GLY A 28 1.96 -6.13 -2.42
CA GLY A 28 1.47 -7.39 -2.98
C GLY A 28 2.43 -8.56 -2.82
N ARG A 29 3.75 -8.32 -2.81
CA ARG A 29 4.77 -9.38 -2.65
C ARG A 29 4.78 -10.02 -1.27
N TYR A 30 4.24 -9.32 -0.27
CA TYR A 30 4.25 -9.76 1.13
C TYR A 30 2.89 -10.30 1.60
N ARG A 31 1.88 -10.35 0.72
CA ARG A 31 0.54 -10.86 1.02
C ARG A 31 0.14 -11.99 0.06
N PRO A 32 -0.58 -13.01 0.53
CA PRO A 32 -1.21 -13.96 -0.37
C PRO A 32 -2.39 -13.32 -1.12
N GLY A 33 -2.57 -13.72 -2.38
CA GLY A 33 -3.72 -13.33 -3.20
C GLY A 33 -3.48 -12.13 -4.11
N LEU A 34 -4.57 -11.49 -4.51
CA LEU A 34 -4.61 -10.42 -5.49
C LEU A 34 -4.85 -9.07 -4.83
N LEU A 35 -3.96 -8.12 -5.09
CA LEU A 35 -4.08 -6.72 -4.71
C LEU A 35 -4.02 -5.85 -5.97
N ARG A 36 -5.01 -4.99 -6.17
CA ARG A 36 -5.12 -4.09 -7.33
C ARG A 36 -5.58 -2.71 -6.91
N CYS A 37 -5.38 -1.72 -7.76
CA CYS A 37 -6.06 -0.42 -7.70
C CYS A 37 -6.86 -0.16 -8.96
N ASP A 38 -7.87 0.70 -8.83
CA ASP A 38 -8.52 1.36 -9.95
C ASP A 38 -7.55 2.32 -10.64
N PRO A 39 -7.54 2.40 -11.99
CA PRO A 39 -6.70 3.35 -12.72
C PRO A 39 -6.87 4.80 -12.27
N ALA A 40 -8.07 5.20 -11.83
CA ALA A 40 -8.35 6.57 -11.40
C ALA A 40 -7.54 7.01 -10.16
N VAL A 41 -7.03 6.07 -9.37
CA VAL A 41 -6.25 6.33 -8.15
C VAL A 41 -4.79 5.89 -8.26
N ALA A 42 -4.39 5.29 -9.39
CA ALA A 42 -3.07 4.70 -9.57
C ALA A 42 -1.93 5.71 -9.37
N ASP A 43 -2.14 6.97 -9.79
CA ASP A 43 -1.13 8.02 -9.74
C ASP A 43 -1.08 8.79 -8.40
N LEU A 44 -1.95 8.45 -7.44
CA LEU A 44 -1.90 9.06 -6.11
C LEU A 44 -0.54 8.81 -5.44
N ARG A 45 -0.06 9.80 -4.70
CA ARG A 45 1.25 9.76 -4.06
C ARG A 45 1.15 9.20 -2.65
N VAL A 46 1.87 8.12 -2.42
CA VAL A 46 1.98 7.45 -1.13
C VAL A 46 3.31 7.83 -0.50
N SER A 47 3.23 8.40 0.71
CA SER A 47 4.39 8.63 1.56
C SER A 47 4.10 8.11 2.96
N GLY A 48 5.09 7.46 3.59
CA GLY A 48 4.98 6.96 4.95
C GLY A 48 5.64 5.62 5.16
N VAL A 49 5.47 5.08 6.37
CA VAL A 49 6.04 3.79 6.77
C VAL A 49 4.91 2.81 7.02
N PHE A 50 4.92 1.70 6.28
CA PHE A 50 3.84 0.73 6.24
C PHE A 50 4.32 -0.64 6.74
N PRO A 51 3.58 -1.32 7.63
CA PRO A 51 3.96 -2.64 8.11
C PRO A 51 3.79 -3.71 7.02
N LEU A 52 4.79 -4.58 6.84
CA LEU A 52 4.75 -5.70 5.89
C LEU A 52 4.22 -7.01 6.52
N ARG A 53 4.31 -7.14 7.85
CA ARG A 53 3.77 -8.31 8.57
C ARG A 53 2.26 -8.30 8.73
N ASP A 54 1.67 -7.13 8.61
CA ASP A 54 0.23 -6.89 8.74
C ASP A 54 -0.19 -5.94 7.61
N THR A 55 -0.37 -6.53 6.43
CA THR A 55 -0.67 -5.77 5.22
C THR A 55 -2.07 -5.15 5.26
N ASP A 56 -3.00 -5.70 6.04
CA ASP A 56 -4.35 -5.13 6.18
C ASP A 56 -4.29 -3.82 6.96
N ARG A 57 -3.42 -3.72 7.98
CA ARG A 57 -3.14 -2.45 8.64
C ARG A 57 -2.48 -1.43 7.70
N ALA A 58 -1.62 -1.88 6.78
CA ALA A 58 -1.06 -1.00 5.76
C ALA A 58 -2.15 -0.45 4.81
N LEU A 59 -3.09 -1.29 4.39
CA LEU A 59 -4.24 -0.87 3.57
C LEU A 59 -5.15 0.11 4.31
N HIS A 60 -5.46 -0.14 5.59
CA HIS A 60 -6.25 0.78 6.39
C HIS A 60 -5.56 2.14 6.58
N ASN A 61 -4.23 2.16 6.68
CA ASN A 61 -3.48 3.41 6.72
C ASN A 61 -3.60 4.19 5.39
N LEU A 62 -3.63 3.50 4.25
CA LEU A 62 -3.86 4.16 2.96
C LEU A 62 -5.23 4.84 2.89
N GLU A 63 -6.31 4.17 3.30
CA GLU A 63 -7.66 4.77 3.31
C GLU A 63 -7.75 6.03 4.18
N ARG A 64 -6.98 6.09 5.28
CA ARG A 64 -6.96 7.27 6.16
C ARG A 64 -6.17 8.44 5.59
N GLY A 65 -5.19 8.18 4.74
CA GLY A 65 -4.28 9.19 4.20
C GLY A 65 -4.62 9.64 2.78
N LEU A 66 -5.43 8.88 2.06
CA LEU A 66 -5.73 9.11 0.64
C LEU A 66 -7.24 9.00 0.40
N PRO A 67 -7.78 9.67 -0.64
CA PRO A 67 -9.19 9.57 -1.03
C PRO A 67 -9.47 8.22 -1.74
N VAL A 68 -9.25 7.12 -1.03
CA VAL A 68 -9.41 5.76 -1.53
C VAL A 68 -10.22 4.91 -0.56
N THR A 69 -10.91 3.91 -1.09
CA THR A 69 -11.61 2.87 -0.34
C THR A 69 -11.10 1.49 -0.77
N VAL A 70 -10.91 0.61 0.21
CA VAL A 70 -10.43 -0.76 0.06
C VAL A 70 -11.63 -1.69 0.01
N VAL A 71 -11.85 -2.28 -1.16
CA VAL A 71 -12.94 -3.21 -1.40
C VAL A 71 -12.42 -4.64 -1.36
N TYR A 72 -12.93 -5.43 -0.43
CA TYR A 72 -12.65 -6.86 -0.30
C TYR A 72 -13.74 -7.66 -1.02
N ARG A 73 -13.37 -8.39 -2.07
CA ARG A 73 -14.26 -9.43 -2.65
C ARG A 73 -14.19 -10.72 -1.84
N THR A 74 -12.97 -11.05 -1.40
CA THR A 74 -12.66 -12.12 -0.44
C THR A 74 -11.44 -11.70 0.35
N ARG A 75 -11.03 -12.50 1.36
CA ARG A 75 -9.77 -12.26 2.09
C ARG A 75 -8.52 -12.22 1.18
N TYR A 76 -8.58 -12.85 0.01
CA TYR A 76 -7.45 -12.94 -0.94
C TYR A 76 -7.65 -12.09 -2.19
N TRP A 77 -8.70 -11.28 -2.27
CA TRP A 77 -8.93 -10.39 -3.41
C TRP A 77 -9.34 -9.01 -2.91
N VAL A 78 -8.40 -8.08 -3.05
CA VAL A 78 -8.56 -6.69 -2.62
C VAL A 78 -8.38 -5.75 -3.79
N THR A 79 -9.20 -4.71 -3.84
CA THR A 79 -9.12 -3.65 -4.85
C THR A 79 -9.30 -2.30 -4.19
N LEU A 80 -8.33 -1.40 -4.36
CA LEU A 80 -8.47 0.01 -3.99
C LEU A 80 -9.23 0.76 -5.09
N ARG A 81 -10.17 1.60 -4.68
CA ARG A 81 -11.00 2.43 -5.55
C ARG A 81 -10.99 3.87 -5.03
N PRO A 82 -11.40 4.88 -5.83
CA PRO A 82 -11.73 6.19 -5.29
C PRO A 82 -12.69 6.06 -4.10
N ALA A 83 -12.51 6.89 -3.08
CA ALA A 83 -13.55 7.11 -2.08
C ALA A 83 -14.69 7.91 -2.73
N ASP A 84 -15.93 7.49 -2.50
CA ASP A 84 -17.14 8.19 -2.95
C ASP A 84 -17.37 9.50 -2.17
#